data_AF-A0A818JS94-F1
#
_entry.id   AF-A0A818JS94-F1
#
_cell.length_a   1.000
_cell.length_b   1.000
_cell.length_c   1.000
_cell.angle_alpha   90.00
_cell.angle_beta   90.00
_cell.angle_gamma   90.00
#
_symmetry.space_group_name_H-M   'P 1'
#
loop_
_entity.id
_entity.type
_entity.pdbx_description
1 polymer ?
#
loop_
_entity_poly.entity_id
_entity_poly.type
_entity_poly.pdbx_seq_one_letter_code
_entity_poly.pdbx_strand_id
1 'polypeptide(L)'
;MNTNHQVISKSLDNRLNIWNTVAGTGSVGSTSVTLNTPRGVFVDKNLNLYVADAFNNRIQKFPPGQVSGITIAGSGATGTISLSVPGGVMLDADGYLFIVDGWNHRIIGSGPNGFRCIAACSGGGSTSTQLSFPLTLSFDSYGNIYVADQYNHRIQKFLLAINSCGKYNHMS
;
A
#
# COMPACT_ATOMS: atom_id res chain seq x y z
N MET A 1 1.78 -12.81 -22.82
CA MET A 1 2.28 -12.01 -21.68
C MET A 1 1.24 -10.96 -21.39
N ASN A 2 0.77 -10.83 -20.15
CA ASN A 2 -0.22 -9.81 -19.83
C ASN A 2 0.43 -8.43 -20.05
N THR A 3 -0.06 -7.68 -21.03
CA THR A 3 0.28 -6.28 -21.24
C THR A 3 -0.64 -5.44 -20.34
N ASN A 4 -0.23 -4.24 -19.96
CA ASN A 4 -0.93 -3.30 -19.04
C ASN A 4 -0.39 -3.25 -17.59
N HIS A 5 0.92 -3.45 -17.39
CA HIS A 5 1.58 -3.15 -16.12
C HIS A 5 1.84 -1.65 -15.95
N GLN A 6 0.77 -0.88 -15.75
CA GLN A 6 0.80 0.57 -15.63
C GLN A 6 -0.38 1.10 -14.80
N VAL A 7 -0.21 2.31 -14.27
CA VAL A 7 -1.31 3.13 -13.75
C VAL A 7 -1.62 4.18 -14.80
N ILE A 8 -2.90 4.29 -15.17
CA ILE A 8 -3.40 5.25 -16.15
C ILE A 8 -4.36 6.23 -15.50
N SER A 9 -4.40 7.45 -16.01
CA SER A 9 -5.33 8.50 -15.60
C SER A 9 -6.14 8.99 -16.80
N LYS A 10 -7.35 9.46 -16.53
CA LYS A 10 -8.23 10.11 -17.50
C LYS A 10 -9.03 11.19 -16.76
N SER A 11 -9.14 12.37 -17.38
CA SER A 11 -10.03 13.41 -16.87
C SER A 11 -11.48 12.99 -17.11
N LEU A 12 -12.33 13.13 -16.08
CA LEU A 12 -13.76 12.86 -16.17
C LEU A 12 -14.50 13.95 -16.97
N ASP A 13 -13.95 15.17 -17.02
CA ASP A 13 -14.54 16.32 -17.73
C ASP A 13 -14.16 16.34 -19.21
N ASN A 14 -13.14 15.57 -19.59
CA ASN A 14 -12.69 15.51 -20.98
C ASN A 14 -13.56 14.54 -21.79
N ARG A 15 -14.28 15.06 -22.79
CA ARG A 15 -15.07 14.25 -23.73
C ARG A 15 -14.20 13.40 -24.67
N LEU A 16 -12.90 13.67 -24.76
CA LEU A 16 -11.95 12.85 -25.51
C LEU A 16 -11.55 11.61 -24.68
N ASN A 17 -11.49 10.44 -25.33
CA ASN A 17 -11.11 9.19 -24.69
C ASN A 17 -9.58 9.02 -24.58
N ILE A 18 -8.90 10.00 -23.99
CA ILE A 18 -7.44 10.02 -23.84
C ILE A 18 -7.08 9.44 -22.47
N TRP A 19 -6.22 8.43 -22.47
CA TRP A 19 -5.66 7.81 -21.28
C TRP A 19 -4.17 8.15 -21.20
N ASN A 20 -3.74 8.67 -20.05
CA ASN A 20 -2.34 9.03 -19.81
C ASN A 20 -1.72 8.06 -18.82
N THR A 21 -0.58 7.46 -19.18
CA THR A 21 0.21 6.68 -18.24
C THR A 21 0.86 7.59 -17.22
N VAL A 22 0.64 7.30 -15.94
CA VAL A 22 1.19 8.07 -14.80
C VAL A 22 2.19 7.26 -13.97
N ALA A 23 2.23 5.94 -14.15
CA ALA A 23 3.28 5.06 -13.63
C ALA A 23 3.36 3.78 -14.46
N GLY A 24 4.57 3.22 -14.60
CA GLY A 24 4.80 2.06 -15.46
C GLY A 24 4.89 2.42 -16.95
N THR A 25 5.15 1.41 -17.79
CA THR A 25 5.16 1.55 -19.26
C THR A 25 4.15 0.65 -19.96
N GLY A 26 3.37 -0.12 -19.19
CA GLY A 26 2.50 -1.17 -19.71
C GLY A 26 3.21 -2.50 -19.94
N SER A 27 4.55 -2.50 -19.97
CA SER A 27 5.38 -3.71 -20.00
C SER A 27 5.76 -4.17 -18.59
N VAL A 28 5.83 -5.49 -18.41
CA VAL A 28 6.34 -6.09 -17.18
C VAL A 28 7.83 -5.78 -17.02
N GLY A 29 8.27 -5.41 -15.82
CA GLY A 29 9.67 -5.20 -15.49
C GLY A 29 9.88 -4.76 -14.05
N SER A 30 11.15 -4.57 -13.66
CA SER A 30 11.57 -4.22 -12.29
C SER A 30 12.40 -2.92 -12.20
N THR A 31 12.56 -2.20 -13.31
CA THR A 31 13.24 -0.90 -13.33
C THR A 31 12.39 0.18 -12.64
N SER A 32 12.92 1.40 -12.51
CA SER A 32 12.16 2.51 -11.90
C SER A 32 10.94 2.93 -12.71
N VAL A 33 10.93 2.70 -14.03
CA VAL A 33 9.82 3.07 -14.94
C VAL A 33 8.90 1.91 -15.27
N THR A 34 9.23 0.67 -14.88
CA THR A 34 8.40 -0.52 -15.15
C THR A 34 7.77 -1.04 -13.86
N LEU A 35 6.63 -1.72 -14.02
CA LEU A 35 5.90 -2.35 -12.92
C LEU A 35 5.69 -3.84 -13.23
N ASN A 36 5.40 -4.62 -12.20
CA ASN A 36 5.06 -6.02 -12.31
C ASN A 36 3.84 -6.34 -11.43
N THR A 37 2.71 -6.51 -12.11
CA THR A 37 1.38 -6.79 -11.52
C THR A 37 1.03 -5.82 -10.38
N PRO A 38 0.94 -4.50 -10.63
CA PRO A 38 0.57 -3.56 -9.58
C PRO A 38 -0.85 -3.84 -9.05
N ARG A 39 -1.07 -3.76 -7.73
CA ARG A 39 -2.34 -4.16 -7.09
C ARG A 39 -3.09 -3.08 -6.33
N GLY A 40 -2.39 -2.03 -5.93
CA GLY A 40 -2.96 -0.97 -5.11
C GLY A 40 -2.29 0.36 -5.39
N VAL A 41 -3.07 1.43 -5.25
CA VAL A 41 -2.59 2.81 -5.39
C VAL A 41 -3.10 3.68 -4.26
N PHE A 42 -2.33 4.71 -3.93
CA PHE A 42 -2.75 5.81 -3.05
C PHE A 42 -2.17 7.12 -3.58
N VAL A 43 -2.92 8.21 -3.48
CA VAL A 43 -2.47 9.54 -3.88
C VAL A 43 -2.53 10.44 -2.66
N ASP A 44 -1.39 11.02 -2.28
CA ASP A 44 -1.33 11.92 -1.13
C ASP A 44 -1.79 13.35 -1.48
N LYS A 45 -1.90 14.21 -0.46
CA LYS A 45 -2.30 15.62 -0.63
C LYS A 45 -1.37 16.45 -1.51
N ASN A 46 -0.12 16.00 -1.71
CA ASN A 46 0.87 16.63 -2.57
C ASN A 46 0.87 15.99 -3.98
N LEU A 47 -0.14 15.17 -4.30
CA LEU A 47 -0.32 14.44 -5.55
C LEU A 47 0.79 13.42 -5.84
N ASN A 48 1.56 12.98 -4.84
CA ASN A 48 2.44 11.84 -5.03
C ASN A 48 1.61 10.57 -5.13
N LEU A 49 1.89 9.76 -6.15
CA LEU A 49 1.27 8.45 -6.36
C LEU A 49 2.14 7.36 -5.73
N TYR A 50 1.53 6.54 -4.88
CA TYR A 50 2.13 5.36 -4.28
C TYR A 50 1.53 4.13 -4.95
N VAL A 51 2.38 3.20 -5.37
CA VAL A 51 1.95 1.99 -6.09
C VAL A 51 2.52 0.77 -5.39
N ALA A 52 1.66 -0.18 -5.04
CA ALA A 52 2.08 -1.51 -4.65
C ALA A 52 2.44 -2.31 -5.89
N ASP A 53 3.75 -2.38 -6.16
CA ASP A 53 4.33 -3.08 -7.29
C ASP A 53 4.54 -4.56 -6.93
N ALA A 54 3.42 -5.28 -6.93
CA ALA A 54 3.26 -6.48 -6.12
C ALA A 54 4.29 -7.57 -6.43
N PHE A 55 4.48 -7.93 -7.70
CA PHE A 55 5.44 -9.00 -8.05
C PHE A 55 6.89 -8.54 -8.11
N ASN A 56 7.16 -7.25 -7.91
CA ASN A 56 8.49 -6.77 -7.56
C ASN A 56 8.69 -6.66 -6.04
N ASN A 57 7.70 -7.05 -5.23
CA ASN A 57 7.76 -7.06 -3.76
C ASN A 57 8.18 -5.69 -3.16
N ARG A 58 7.65 -4.60 -3.73
CA ARG A 58 8.03 -3.24 -3.34
C ARG A 58 6.87 -2.26 -3.40
N ILE A 59 7.04 -1.12 -2.74
CA ILE A 59 6.21 0.08 -2.91
C ILE A 59 7.02 1.13 -3.66
N GLN A 60 6.46 1.65 -4.75
CA GLN A 60 7.03 2.72 -5.56
C GLN A 60 6.28 4.03 -5.30
N LYS A 61 7.01 5.14 -5.14
CA LYS A 61 6.47 6.50 -5.09
C LYS A 61 6.81 7.24 -6.38
N PHE A 62 5.81 7.84 -6.99
CA PHE A 62 5.91 8.68 -8.19
C PHE A 62 5.51 10.11 -7.81
N PRO A 63 6.45 11.06 -7.76
CA PRO A 63 6.11 12.47 -7.62
C PRO A 63 5.24 12.96 -8.78
N PRO A 64 4.47 14.05 -8.60
CA PRO A 64 3.59 14.59 -9.64
C PRO A 64 4.34 14.83 -10.95
N GLY A 65 3.81 14.29 -12.04
CA GLY A 65 4.40 14.43 -13.39
C GLY A 65 5.64 13.57 -13.66
N GLN A 66 6.10 12.77 -12.69
CA GLN A 66 7.21 11.83 -12.90
C GLN A 66 6.71 10.43 -13.23
N VAL A 67 7.34 9.80 -14.23
CA VAL A 67 7.06 8.42 -14.65
C VAL A 67 8.07 7.41 -14.11
N SER A 68 9.15 7.89 -13.47
CA SER A 68 10.14 7.06 -12.77
C SER A 68 9.82 7.03 -11.29
N GLY A 69 9.62 5.82 -10.76
CA GLY A 69 9.32 5.58 -9.36
C GLY A 69 10.57 5.53 -8.49
N ILE A 70 10.39 5.92 -7.23
CA ILE A 70 11.35 5.81 -6.14
C ILE A 70 10.90 4.65 -5.24
N THR A 71 11.73 3.64 -5.04
CA THR A 71 11.41 2.53 -4.13
C THR A 71 11.47 3.03 -2.69
N ILE A 72 10.34 2.96 -1.97
CA ILE A 72 10.26 3.46 -0.58
C ILE A 72 10.08 2.36 0.47
N ALA A 73 9.73 1.14 0.06
CA ALA A 73 9.63 -0.03 0.93
C ALA A 73 9.77 -1.32 0.13
N GLY A 74 10.31 -2.38 0.75
CA GLY A 74 10.47 -3.69 0.12
C GLY A 74 11.75 -3.83 -0.69
N SER A 75 11.71 -4.70 -1.70
CA SER A 75 12.88 -5.02 -2.52
C SER A 75 13.48 -3.79 -3.20
N GLY A 76 14.77 -3.53 -2.94
CA GLY A 76 15.50 -2.38 -3.49
C GLY A 76 15.47 -1.12 -2.61
N ALA A 77 14.78 -1.11 -1.48
CA ALA A 77 14.85 -0.02 -0.50
C ALA A 77 15.71 -0.41 0.71
N THR A 78 16.71 0.41 1.03
CA THR A 78 17.63 0.19 2.16
C THR A 78 16.98 0.55 3.50
N GLY A 79 17.26 -0.22 4.55
CA GLY A 79 16.73 0.05 5.89
C GLY A 79 15.21 -0.11 6.03
N THR A 80 14.57 -0.86 5.12
CA THR A 80 13.12 -1.12 5.15
C THR A 80 12.82 -2.57 5.56
N ILE A 81 11.61 -3.04 5.28
CA ILE A 81 11.12 -4.39 5.61
C ILE A 81 10.90 -5.21 4.33
N SER A 82 11.17 -6.51 4.38
CA SER A 82 10.83 -7.43 3.29
C SER A 82 9.31 -7.55 3.14
N LEU A 83 8.84 -7.41 1.91
CA LEU A 83 7.44 -7.55 1.52
C LEU A 83 7.29 -8.77 0.62
N SER A 84 6.08 -9.33 0.56
CA SER A 84 5.72 -10.40 -0.36
C SER A 84 4.36 -10.09 -0.96
N VAL A 85 4.39 -9.71 -2.24
CA VAL A 85 3.22 -9.37 -3.05
C VAL A 85 2.29 -8.38 -2.32
N PRO A 86 2.77 -7.15 -2.08
CA PRO A 86 1.98 -6.13 -1.42
C PRO A 86 0.68 -5.84 -2.19
N GLY A 87 -0.40 -5.61 -1.45
CA GLY A 87 -1.73 -5.27 -1.95
C GLY A 87 -2.00 -3.78 -1.85
N GLY A 88 -2.85 -3.38 -0.90
CA GLY A 88 -3.13 -1.98 -0.61
C GLY A 88 -1.96 -1.25 0.03
N VAL A 89 -1.90 0.05 -0.23
CA VAL A 89 -0.96 0.99 0.37
C VAL A 89 -1.72 2.26 0.73
N MET A 90 -1.40 2.91 1.85
CA MET A 90 -1.93 4.25 2.16
C MET A 90 -1.03 5.00 3.15
N LEU A 91 -1.29 6.30 3.30
CA LEU A 91 -0.69 7.12 4.35
C LEU A 91 -1.71 7.52 5.42
N ASP A 92 -1.26 7.72 6.65
CA ASP A 92 -2.02 8.50 7.64
C ASP A 92 -1.78 10.02 7.50
N ALA A 93 -2.38 10.81 8.39
CA ALA A 93 -2.28 12.27 8.38
C ALA A 93 -0.86 12.80 8.69
N ASP A 94 -0.05 12.03 9.42
CA ASP A 94 1.35 12.34 9.71
C ASP A 94 2.30 11.90 8.57
N GLY A 95 1.78 11.17 7.57
CA GLY A 95 2.52 10.68 6.42
C GLY A 95 3.21 9.33 6.65
N TYR A 96 2.84 8.58 7.69
CA TYR A 96 3.32 7.21 7.87
C TYR A 96 2.65 6.27 6.88
N LEU A 97 3.42 5.31 6.38
CA LEU A 97 3.05 4.39 5.31
C LEU A 97 2.50 3.09 5.90
N PHE A 98 1.32 2.69 5.44
CA PHE A 98 0.65 1.45 5.80
C PHE A 98 0.50 0.58 4.57
N ILE A 99 0.92 -0.67 4.68
CA ILE A 99 1.03 -1.61 3.57
C ILE A 99 0.33 -2.91 3.96
N VAL A 100 -0.51 -3.40 3.08
CA VAL A 100 -0.99 -4.78 3.12
C VAL A 100 0.09 -5.67 2.52
N ASP A 101 0.75 -6.47 3.36
CA ASP A 101 1.78 -7.41 2.95
C ASP A 101 1.14 -8.79 2.70
N GLY A 102 0.55 -8.93 1.52
CA GLY A 102 -0.51 -9.90 1.22
C GLY A 102 -0.10 -11.36 1.42
N TRP A 103 1.03 -11.80 0.85
CA TRP A 103 1.48 -13.19 1.01
C TRP A 103 2.12 -13.47 2.38
N ASN A 104 2.55 -12.44 3.09
CA ASN A 104 2.95 -12.58 4.50
C ASN A 104 1.76 -12.44 5.46
N HIS A 105 0.54 -12.26 4.95
CA HIS A 105 -0.71 -12.25 5.70
C HIS A 105 -0.76 -11.25 6.85
N ARG A 106 -0.15 -10.06 6.66
CA ARG A 106 0.02 -9.08 7.72
C ARG A 106 -0.13 -7.65 7.22
N ILE A 107 -0.29 -6.74 8.17
CA ILE A 107 -0.24 -5.30 7.91
C ILE A 107 1.07 -4.74 8.44
N ILE A 108 1.76 -3.99 7.59
CA ILE A 108 2.98 -3.28 7.91
C ILE A 108 2.67 -1.80 8.07
N GLY A 109 3.25 -1.16 9.08
CA GLY A 109 3.22 0.29 9.26
C GLY A 109 4.65 0.83 9.41
N SER A 110 4.91 2.01 8.85
CA SER A 110 6.10 2.80 9.18
C SER A 110 5.88 3.63 10.44
N GLY A 111 6.96 4.19 10.98
CA GLY A 111 6.94 5.03 12.17
C GLY A 111 8.31 5.67 12.41
N PRO A 112 8.47 6.42 13.52
CA PRO A 112 9.75 7.04 13.89
C PRO A 112 10.92 6.04 13.98
N ASN A 113 10.61 4.79 14.33
CA ASN A 113 11.59 3.71 14.49
C ASN A 113 11.65 2.77 13.27
N GLY A 114 11.17 3.23 12.11
CA GLY A 114 11.12 2.42 10.88
C GLY A 114 9.88 1.55 10.75
N PHE A 115 9.94 0.60 9.80
CA PHE A 115 8.84 -0.30 9.46
C PHE A 115 8.70 -1.46 10.46
N ARG A 116 7.45 -1.78 10.85
CA ARG A 116 7.12 -2.95 11.67
C ARG A 116 5.79 -3.56 11.26
N CYS A 117 5.58 -4.81 11.64
CA CYS A 117 4.25 -5.39 11.60
C CYS A 117 3.37 -4.77 12.69
N ILE A 118 2.14 -4.38 12.34
CA ILE A 118 1.18 -3.72 13.24
C ILE A 118 -0.12 -4.52 13.44
N ALA A 119 -0.41 -5.48 12.56
CA ALA A 119 -1.53 -6.40 12.69
C ALA A 119 -1.24 -7.74 12.01
N ALA A 120 -1.79 -8.82 12.56
CA ALA A 120 -1.59 -10.19 12.09
C ALA A 120 -0.13 -10.66 12.03
N CYS A 121 0.65 -10.29 13.04
CA CYS A 121 2.09 -10.56 13.10
C CYS A 121 2.44 -12.01 13.50
N SER A 122 1.46 -12.81 13.92
CA SER A 122 1.61 -14.22 14.28
C SER A 122 1.51 -15.16 13.08
N GLY A 123 1.42 -14.63 11.85
CA GLY A 123 1.29 -15.40 10.61
C GLY A 123 -0.16 -15.58 10.15
N GLY A 124 -0.33 -16.28 9.02
CA GLY A 124 -1.62 -16.45 8.35
C GLY A 124 -2.58 -17.38 9.08
N GLY A 125 -3.88 -17.13 8.93
CA GLY A 125 -4.95 -17.93 9.53
C GLY A 125 -6.29 -17.22 9.54
N SER A 126 -7.27 -17.76 10.26
CA SER A 126 -8.66 -17.28 10.27
C SER A 126 -9.14 -16.79 11.65
N THR A 127 -8.27 -16.80 12.66
CA THR A 127 -8.59 -16.31 14.02
C THR A 127 -8.78 -14.80 14.05
N SER A 128 -9.17 -14.24 15.19
CA SER A 128 -9.40 -12.79 15.36
C SER A 128 -8.12 -11.94 15.24
N THR A 129 -6.93 -12.55 15.32
CA THR A 129 -5.64 -11.87 15.23
C THR A 129 -4.84 -12.24 13.99
N GLN A 130 -5.43 -12.96 13.05
CA GLN A 130 -4.77 -13.45 11.83
C GLN A 130 -5.53 -13.01 10.59
N LEU A 131 -4.81 -12.91 9.48
CA LEU A 131 -5.38 -12.64 8.16
C LEU A 131 -5.03 -13.80 7.22
N SER A 132 -5.72 -13.89 6.10
CA SER A 132 -5.46 -14.80 5.00
C SER A 132 -5.52 -14.04 3.69
N PHE A 133 -4.34 -13.78 3.14
CA PHE A 133 -4.11 -13.01 1.91
C PHE A 133 -4.93 -11.70 1.84
N PRO A 134 -4.71 -10.76 2.78
CA PRO A 134 -5.42 -9.49 2.78
C PRO A 134 -5.11 -8.71 1.48
N LEU A 135 -6.10 -7.97 0.96
CA LEU A 135 -5.97 -7.25 -0.31
C LEU A 135 -5.80 -5.74 -0.13
N THR A 136 -6.58 -5.11 0.75
CA THR A 136 -6.55 -3.66 0.99
C THR A 136 -6.88 -3.32 2.44
N LEU A 137 -6.60 -2.09 2.85
CA LEU A 137 -6.93 -1.56 4.17
C LEU A 137 -7.49 -0.14 4.07
N SER A 138 -8.24 0.29 5.08
CA SER A 138 -8.70 1.68 5.26
C SER A 138 -8.78 2.04 6.74
N PHE A 139 -8.77 3.33 7.07
CA PHE A 139 -8.95 3.82 8.43
C PHE A 139 -10.35 4.40 8.65
N ASP A 140 -10.88 4.27 9.86
CA ASP A 140 -11.94 5.17 10.33
C ASP A 140 -11.36 6.46 10.94
N SER A 141 -12.22 7.41 11.30
CA SER A 141 -11.82 8.69 11.92
C SER A 141 -11.18 8.55 13.30
N TYR A 142 -11.26 7.37 13.92
CA TYR A 142 -10.60 7.05 15.18
C TYR A 142 -9.23 6.36 14.95
N GLY A 143 -8.83 6.15 13.70
CA GLY A 143 -7.59 5.48 13.34
C GLY A 143 -7.65 3.95 13.41
N ASN A 144 -8.83 3.35 13.57
CA ASN A 144 -8.95 1.89 13.50
C ASN A 144 -8.78 1.41 12.06
N ILE A 145 -8.16 0.24 11.89
CA ILE A 145 -7.88 -0.33 10.57
C ILE A 145 -8.98 -1.33 10.20
N TYR A 146 -9.55 -1.19 9.02
CA TYR A 146 -10.41 -2.17 8.38
C TYR A 146 -9.64 -2.84 7.25
N VAL A 147 -9.52 -4.17 7.30
CA VAL A 147 -8.76 -4.95 6.31
C VAL A 147 -9.71 -5.84 5.53
N ALA A 148 -9.62 -5.81 4.21
CA ALA A 148 -10.27 -6.79 3.34
C ALA A 148 -9.46 -8.10 3.38
N ASP A 149 -9.91 -9.04 4.21
CA ASP A 149 -9.27 -10.32 4.48
C ASP A 149 -9.75 -11.37 3.46
N GLN A 150 -9.17 -11.27 2.26
CA GLN A 150 -9.74 -11.82 1.03
C GLN A 150 -10.06 -13.31 1.10
N TYR A 151 -9.12 -14.13 1.59
CA TYR A 151 -9.29 -15.58 1.61
C TYR A 151 -10.06 -16.09 2.84
N ASN A 152 -10.32 -15.22 3.82
CA ASN A 152 -11.27 -15.50 4.89
C ASN A 152 -12.67 -14.94 4.60
N HIS A 153 -12.89 -14.32 3.43
CA HIS A 153 -14.17 -13.77 2.99
C HIS A 153 -14.81 -12.80 3.99
N ARG A 154 -13.98 -11.98 4.66
CA ARG A 154 -14.44 -11.04 5.69
C ARG A 154 -13.76 -9.69 5.59
N ILE A 155 -14.34 -8.71 6.27
CA ILE A 155 -13.65 -7.48 6.67
C ILE A 155 -13.28 -7.64 8.14
N GLN A 156 -12.01 -7.44 8.48
CA GLN A 156 -11.56 -7.47 9.86
C GLN A 156 -11.17 -6.07 10.34
N LYS A 157 -11.76 -5.66 11.47
CA LYS A 157 -11.40 -4.41 12.16
C LYS A 157 -10.32 -4.70 13.20
N PHE A 158 -9.21 -3.98 13.13
CA PHE A 158 -8.20 -3.92 14.19
C PHE A 158 -8.30 -2.57 14.89
N LEU A 159 -8.44 -2.61 16.20
CA LEU A 159 -8.33 -1.42 17.02
C LEU A 159 -6.86 -1.04 17.09
N LEU A 160 -6.51 0.13 16.56
CA LEU A 160 -5.20 0.68 16.86
C LEU A 160 -5.28 1.11 18.33
N ALA A 161 -4.67 0.32 19.22
CA ALA A 161 -4.50 0.78 20.58
C ALA A 161 -3.80 2.13 20.49
N ILE A 162 -4.37 3.15 21.13
CA ILE A 162 -4.07 4.59 21.02
C ILE A 162 -2.59 4.97 21.29
N ASN A 163 -1.71 3.99 21.51
CA ASN A 163 -0.30 4.14 21.84
C ASN A 163 0.67 3.38 20.91
N SER A 164 0.20 2.70 19.85
CA SER A 164 1.10 1.93 18.98
C SER A 164 2.03 2.79 18.13
N CYS A 165 1.71 4.06 17.87
CA CYS A 165 2.55 5.03 17.14
C CYS A 165 2.79 6.36 17.90
N GLY A 166 2.41 6.46 19.18
CA GLY A 166 2.80 7.58 20.05
C GLY A 166 2.05 8.90 19.91
N LYS A 167 0.76 8.92 19.53
CA LYS A 167 -0.08 10.14 19.48
C LYS A 167 -1.58 9.77 19.58
N TYR A 168 -2.49 10.38 20.33
CA TYR A 168 -2.52 11.42 21.37
C TYR A 168 -3.81 11.23 22.19
N ASN A 169 -3.74 11.42 23.51
CA ASN A 169 -4.88 11.79 24.33
C ASN A 169 -5.19 13.27 24.07
N HIS A 170 -6.26 13.58 23.36
CA HIS A 170 -6.94 14.86 23.49
C HIS A 170 -8.43 14.60 23.65
N MET A 171 -8.82 14.25 24.88
CA MET A 171 -10.16 14.44 25.39
C MET A 171 -10.10 15.59 26.40
N SER A 172 -10.42 16.79 25.92
CA SER A 172 -11.21 17.83 26.59
C SER A 172 -11.31 19.02 25.65
#